data_AF-A0A2K5E1T0-F1
#
_entry.id   AF-A0A2K5E1T0-F1
#
_cell.length_a   1.000
_cell.length_b   1.000
_cell.length_c   1.000
_cell.angle_alpha   90.00
_cell.angle_beta   90.00
_cell.angle_gamma   90.00
#
_symmetry.space_group_name_H-M   'P 1'
#
loop_
_entity.id
_entity.type
_entity.pdbx_description
1 polymer ?
#
loop_
_entity_poly.entity_id
_entity_poly.type
_entity_poly.pdbx_seq_one_letter_code
_entity_poly.pdbx_strand_id
1 'polypeptide(L)' 'MARTMEPLAKIFEGVLVAKLLGIFGVYFLFNKMHRSQDFRQTMSKKFPFILKVYYKSTEMSGMYGIRELDEKKWWKSKN' A
#
# COMPACT_ATOMS: atom_id res chain seq x y z
N MET A 1 5.83 12.62 44.09
CA MET A 1 6.33 11.60 43.13
C MET A 1 5.91 11.97 41.71
N ALA A 2 6.54 12.96 41.07
CA ALA A 2 6.05 13.55 39.82
C ALA A 2 7.15 13.87 38.78
N ARG A 3 8.23 13.09 38.72
CA ARG A 3 9.39 13.39 37.85
C ARG A 3 9.87 12.26 36.94
N THR A 4 9.06 11.23 36.69
CA THR A 4 9.50 10.03 35.94
C THR A 4 8.82 9.79 34.59
N MET A 5 7.87 10.64 34.16
CA MET A 5 7.10 10.38 32.93
C MET A 5 7.54 11.15 31.69
N GLU A 6 8.35 12.21 31.82
CA GLU A 6 8.80 13.01 30.67
C GLU A 6 9.62 12.23 29.62
N PRO A 7 10.60 11.38 29.97
CA PRO A 7 11.34 10.61 28.97
C PRO A 7 10.47 9.52 28.31
N LEU A 8 9.53 8.93 29.05
CA LEU A 8 8.62 7.91 28.52
C LEU A 8 7.60 8.51 27.54
N ALA A 9 7.06 9.68 27.85
CA ALA A 9 6.14 10.41 26.97
C ALA A 9 6.78 10.75 25.62
N LYS A 10 8.05 11.20 25.61
CA LYS A 10 8.80 11.50 24.38
C LYS A 10 9.02 10.27 23.50
N ILE A 11 9.32 9.12 24.11
CA ILE A 11 9.47 7.85 23.38
C ILE A 11 8.12 7.44 22.78
N PHE A 12 7.04 7.53 23.57
CA PHE A 12 5.70 7.19 23.11
C PHE A 12 5.23 8.10 21.96
N GLU A 13 5.53 9.39 22.02
CA GLU A 13 5.25 10.34 20.95
C GLU A 13 6.01 9.97 19.67
N GLY A 14 7.30 9.63 19.77
CA GLY A 14 8.08 9.14 18.64
C GLY A 14 7.49 7.87 18.00
N VAL A 15 7.06 6.91 18.83
CA VAL A 15 6.39 5.68 18.37
C VAL A 15 5.05 6.01 17.70
N LEU A 16 4.29 6.97 18.24
CA LEU A 16 3.01 7.41 17.67
C LEU A 16 3.22 8.03 16.29
N VAL A 17 4.20 8.92 16.13
CA VAL A 17 4.55 9.52 14.82
C VAL A 17 4.99 8.44 13.84
N ALA A 18 5.86 7.51 14.26
CA ALA A 18 6.29 6.41 13.41
C ALA A 18 5.12 5.53 12.94
N LYS A 19 4.16 5.24 13.83
CA LYS A 19 2.95 4.47 13.49
C LYS A 19 2.09 5.21 12.46
N LEU A 20 1.88 6.51 12.64
CA LEU A 20 1.12 7.34 11.69
C LEU A 20 1.80 7.38 10.32
N LEU A 21 3.12 7.54 10.27
CA LEU A 21 3.89 7.49 9.02
C LEU A 21 3.79 6.14 8.33
N GLY A 22 3.83 5.03 9.08
CA GLY A 22 3.65 3.68 8.54
C GLY A 22 2.28 3.49 7.91
N ILE A 23 1.20 3.87 8.61
CA ILE A 23 -0.18 3.79 8.09
C ILE A 23 -0.34 4.68 6.86
N PHE A 24 0.20 5.90 6.90
CA PHE A 24 0.16 6.84 5.79
C PHE A 24 0.87 6.28 4.56
N GLY A 25 2.03 5.64 4.73
CA GLY A 25 2.78 5.00 3.64
C GLY A 25 1.99 3.87 2.97
N VAL A 26 1.35 3.00 3.76
CA VAL A 26 0.52 1.91 3.23
C VAL A 26 -0.72 2.45 2.52
N TYR A 27 -1.41 3.44 3.10
CA TYR A 27 -2.56 4.08 2.47
C TYR A 27 -2.19 4.76 1.15
N PHE A 28 -1.09 5.51 1.13
CA PHE A 28 -0.59 6.17 -0.07
C PHE A 28 -0.25 5.16 -1.17
N LEU A 29 0.44 4.07 -0.81
CA LEU A 29 0.76 2.98 -1.73
C LEU A 29 -0.51 2.35 -2.32
N PHE A 30 -1.49 2.03 -1.47
CA PHE A 30 -2.74 1.43 -1.90
C PHE A 30 -3.55 2.38 -2.81
N ASN A 31 -3.67 3.65 -2.43
CA ASN A 31 -4.35 4.67 -3.23
C ASN A 31 -3.67 4.89 -4.59
N LYS A 32 -2.34 4.88 -4.63
CA LYS A 32 -1.57 4.99 -5.88
C LYS A 32 -1.75 3.78 -6.78
N MET A 33 -1.76 2.57 -6.22
CA MET A 33 -2.11 1.34 -6.95
C MET A 33 -3.55 1.37 -7.45
N HIS A 34 -4.49 1.91 -6.69
CA HIS A 34 -5.89 1.98 -7.08
C HIS A 34 -6.12 2.94 -8.26
N ARG A 35 -5.53 4.14 -8.21
CA ARG A 35 -5.72 5.17 -9.25
C ARG A 35 -4.93 4.96 -10.53
N SER A 36 -3.76 4.32 -10.48
CA SER A 36 -2.85 4.23 -11.62
C SER A 36 -2.55 2.79 -12.04
N GLN A 37 -3.03 2.44 -13.22
CA GLN A 37 -2.74 1.15 -13.85
C GLN A 37 -1.27 0.99 -14.24
N ASP A 38 -0.62 2.08 -14.67
CA ASP A 38 0.80 2.04 -15.07
C ASP A 38 1.71 1.89 -13.85
N PHE A 39 1.28 2.42 -12.69
CA PHE A 39 1.92 2.14 -11.41
C PHE A 39 1.77 0.66 -11.02
N ARG A 40 0.60 0.05 -11.23
CA ARG A 40 0.41 -1.40 -11.05
C ARG A 40 1.30 -2.21 -11.99
N GLN A 41 1.51 -1.76 -13.23
CA GLN A 41 2.45 -2.39 -14.17
C GLN A 41 3.89 -2.33 -13.66
N THR A 42 4.29 -1.19 -13.11
CA THR A 42 5.63 -1.03 -12.51
C THR A 42 5.78 -1.94 -11.29
N MET A 43 4.75 -2.03 -10.45
CA MET A 43 4.71 -2.94 -9.30
C MET A 43 4.74 -4.41 -9.73
N SER A 44 4.10 -4.78 -10.84
CA SER A 44 4.18 -6.14 -11.40
C SER A 44 5.63 -6.53 -11.71
N LYS A 45 6.42 -5.59 -12.21
CA LYS A 45 7.84 -5.82 -12.55
C LYS A 45 8.77 -5.77 -11.32
N LYS A 46 8.56 -4.82 -10.41
CA LYS A 46 9.47 -4.59 -9.27
C LYS A 46 9.10 -5.37 -8.01
N PHE A 47 7.80 -5.46 -7.71
CA PHE A 47 7.27 -6.00 -6.45
C PHE A 47 6.00 -6.85 -6.70
N PRO A 48 6.11 -7.98 -7.42
CA PRO A 48 4.96 -8.79 -7.83
C PRO A 48 4.15 -9.31 -6.64
N PHE A 49 4.80 -9.58 -5.50
CA PHE A 49 4.12 -10.04 -4.29
C PHE A 49 3.18 -8.98 -3.70
N ILE A 50 3.61 -7.71 -3.65
CA ILE A 50 2.80 -6.60 -3.14
C ILE A 50 1.57 -6.40 -4.03
N LEU A 51 1.77 -6.46 -5.34
CA LEU A 51 0.66 -6.36 -6.30
C LEU A 51 -0.35 -7.52 -6.16
N LYS A 52 0.13 -8.74 -5.90
CA LYS A 52 -0.74 -9.90 -5.65
C LYS A 52 -1.61 -9.70 -4.40
N VAL A 53 -1.03 -9.17 -3.33
CA VAL A 53 -1.79 -8.83 -2.11
C VAL A 53 -2.84 -7.77 -2.42
N TYR A 54 -2.48 -6.72 -3.16
CA TYR A 54 -3.44 -5.70 -3.60
C TYR A 54 -4.64 -6.31 -4.33
N TYR A 55 -4.41 -7.17 -5.33
CA TYR A 55 -5.51 -7.82 -6.06
C TYR A 55 -6.39 -8.67 -5.14
N LYS A 56 -5.77 -9.48 -4.27
CA LYS A 56 -6.53 -10.32 -3.34
C LYS A 56 -7.37 -9.49 -2.37
N SER A 57 -6.83 -8.37 -1.89
CA SER A 57 -7.55 -7.43 -1.02
C SER A 57 -8.72 -6.77 -1.75
N THR A 58 -8.54 -6.34 -3.00
CA THR A 58 -9.64 -5.74 -3.78
C THR A 58 -10.70 -6.75 -4.19
N GLU A 59 -10.31 -7.98 -4.52
CA GLU A 59 -11.25 -9.07 -4.81
C GLU A 59 -12.03 -9.44 -3.54
N MET A 60 -11.39 -9.44 -2.37
CA MET A 60 -12.05 -9.66 -1.07
C MET A 60 -13.03 -8.54 -0.71
N SER A 61 -12.77 -7.30 -1.14
CA SER A 61 -13.71 -6.18 -0.98
C SER A 61 -14.83 -6.15 -2.04
N GLY A 62 -14.94 -7.19 -2.88
CA GLY A 62 -15.98 -7.31 -3.90
C GLY A 62 -15.68 -6.62 -5.23
N MET A 63 -14.49 -6.05 -5.41
CA MET A 63 -14.06 -5.40 -6.65
C MET A 63 -13.28 -6.36 -7.54
N TYR A 64 -14.02 -7.12 -8.35
CA TYR A 64 -13.46 -8.08 -9.29
C TYR A 64 -13.11 -7.45 -10.66
N GLY A 65 -12.29 -8.14 -11.45
CA GLY A 65 -11.98 -7.77 -12.84
C GLY A 65 -10.82 -6.78 -13.04
N ILE A 66 -10.31 -6.13 -11.99
CA ILE A 66 -9.15 -5.21 -12.10
C ILE A 66 -7.92 -5.95 -12.63
N ARG A 67 -7.65 -7.15 -12.10
CA ARG A 67 -6.53 -7.98 -12.53
C ARG A 67 -6.61 -8.35 -14.01
N GLU A 68 -7.78 -8.80 -14.47
CA GLU A 68 -7.98 -9.18 -15.87
C GLU A 68 -7.85 -7.98 -16.83
N LEU A 69 -8.34 -6.80 -16.42
CA LEU A 69 -8.22 -5.57 -17.20
C LEU A 69 -6.74 -5.17 -17.35
N ASP A 70 -5.97 -5.31 -16.27
CA ASP A 70 -4.53 -5.05 -16.27
C ASP A 70 -3.78 -6.02 -17.18
N GLU A 71 -4.04 -7.31 -17.08
CA GLU A 71 -3.43 -8.33 -17.95
C GLU A 71 -3.76 -8.08 -19.43
N LYS A 72 -5.02 -7.74 -19.76
CA LYS A 72 -5.43 -7.41 -21.13
C LYS A 72 -4.68 -6.19 -21.67
N LYS A 73 -4.53 -5.12 -20.88
CA LYS A 73 -3.81 -3.91 -21.31
C LYS A 73 -2.32 -4.20 -21.50
N TRP A 74 -1.71 -4.94 -20.57
CA TRP A 74 -0.28 -5.24 -20.64
C TRP A 74 0.05 -6.18 -21.79
N TRP A 75 -0.84 -7.14 -22.08
CA TRP A 75 -0.72 -7.99 -23.26
C TRP A 75 -0.74 -7.17 -24.55
N LYS A 76 -1.70 -6.26 -24.70
CA LYS A 76 -1.77 -5.34 -25.86
C LYS A 76 -0.55 -4.43 -25.98
N SER A 77 0.09 -4.05 -24.89
CA SER A 77 1.31 -3.22 -24.96
C SER A 77 2.56 -3.97 -25.42
N LYS A 78 2.52 -5.31 -25.41
CA LYS A 78 3.63 -6.18 -25.79
C LYS A 78 3.57 -6.61 -27.26
N ASN A 79 2.45 -6.37 -27.92
CA ASN A 79 2.11 -6.90 -29.24
C ASN A 79 1.79 -5.78 -30.22
#